data_AF-A0A424YZD3-F1
#
_entry.id   AF-A0A424YZD3-F1
#
_cell.length_a   1.000
_cell.length_b   1.000
_cell.length_c   1.000
_cell.angle_alpha   90.00
_cell.angle_beta   90.00
_cell.angle_gamma   90.00
#
_symmetry.space_group_name_H-M   'P 1'
#
loop_
_entity.id
_entity.type
_entity.pdbx_description
1 polymer ?
#
loop_
_entity_poly.entity_id
_entity_poly.type
_entity_poly.pdbx_seq_one_letter_code
_entity_poly.pdbx_strand_id
1 'polypeptide(L)' 'ITSAAHAGRGDAFALNPLLKICFADDLLPFDFTQPRKEFGRGAIREFSPAGERSLIIPAK' A
#
# COMPACT_ATOMS: atom_id res chain seq x y z
N ILE A 1 -16.14 -3.80 -7.92
CA ILE A 1 -17.26 -4.77 -7.97
C ILE A 1 -16.93 -6.02 -7.17
N THR A 2 -15.84 -6.76 -7.46
CA THR A 2 -15.44 -7.97 -6.72
C THR A 2 -15.38 -7.76 -5.20
N SER A 3 -14.66 -6.73 -4.72
CA SER A 3 -14.60 -6.43 -3.28
C SER A 3 -15.97 -6.11 -2.66
N ALA A 4 -16.92 -5.57 -3.42
CA ALA A 4 -18.20 -5.14 -2.87
C ALA A 4 -19.09 -6.33 -2.48
N ALA A 5 -19.09 -7.40 -3.29
CA ALA A 5 -19.84 -8.62 -3.00
C ALA A 5 -19.40 -9.26 -1.67
N HIS A 6 -18.08 -9.34 -1.44
CA HIS A 6 -17.50 -9.92 -0.25
C HIS A 6 -17.58 -9.00 0.97
N ALA A 7 -17.35 -7.70 0.79
CA ALA A 7 -17.49 -6.73 1.87
C ALA A 7 -18.93 -6.66 2.40
N GLY A 8 -19.94 -6.70 1.53
CA GLY A 8 -21.35 -6.71 1.96
C GLY A 8 -21.75 -7.96 2.75
N ARG A 9 -21.02 -9.07 2.58
CA ARG A 9 -21.20 -10.32 3.33
C ARG A 9 -20.38 -10.39 4.62
N GLY A 10 -19.40 -9.51 4.80
CA GLY A 10 -18.42 -9.61 5.88
C GLY A 10 -17.39 -10.72 5.67
N ASP A 11 -17.18 -11.19 4.44
CA ASP A 11 -16.14 -12.18 4.14
C ASP A 11 -14.75 -11.55 4.36
N ALA A 12 -13.83 -12.28 4.99
CA ALA A 12 -12.49 -11.77 5.31
C ALA A 12 -11.62 -11.49 4.06
N PHE A 13 -11.88 -12.17 2.95
CA PHE A 13 -11.13 -12.04 1.69
C PHE A 13 -12.06 -12.24 0.49
N ALA A 14 -11.63 -11.75 -0.70
CA ALA A 14 -12.42 -11.82 -1.93
C ALA A 14 -12.03 -12.97 -2.87
N LEU A 15 -10.78 -13.44 -2.83
CA LEU A 15 -10.31 -14.52 -3.71
C LEU A 15 -9.30 -15.44 -3.03
N ASN A 16 -8.23 -14.88 -2.49
CA ASN A 16 -7.13 -15.65 -1.91
C ASN A 16 -6.81 -15.15 -0.48
N PRO A 17 -6.94 -15.99 0.56
CA PRO A 17 -6.64 -15.60 1.92
C PRO A 17 -5.15 -15.32 2.15
N LEU A 18 -4.24 -16.00 1.43
CA LEU A 18 -2.81 -15.78 1.56
C LEU A 18 -2.42 -14.37 1.12
N LEU A 19 -3.02 -13.87 0.03
CA LEU A 19 -2.82 -12.49 -0.41
C LEU A 19 -3.41 -11.49 0.58
N LYS A 20 -4.58 -11.78 1.17
CA LYS A 20 -5.17 -10.90 2.19
C LYS A 20 -4.23 -10.72 3.38
N ILE A 21 -3.63 -11.81 3.86
CA ILE A 21 -2.72 -11.80 5.02
C ILE A 21 -1.37 -11.18 4.65
N CYS A 22 -0.82 -11.47 3.47
CA CYS A 22 0.46 -10.93 3.00
C CYS A 22 0.52 -9.40 3.03
N PHE A 23 -0.59 -8.72 2.71
CA PHE A 23 -0.67 -7.26 2.70
C PHE A 23 -1.14 -6.65 4.04
N ALA A 24 -1.37 -7.46 5.07
CA ALA A 24 -1.65 -6.98 6.43
C ALA A 24 -0.33 -6.80 7.20
N ASP A 25 0.58 -5.99 6.63
CA ASP A 25 1.93 -5.74 7.15
C ASP A 25 2.27 -4.24 7.05
N ASP A 26 2.48 -3.61 8.21
CA ASP A 26 2.81 -2.18 8.32
C ASP A 26 4.28 -1.88 7.97
N LEU A 27 5.12 -2.89 7.76
CA LEU A 27 6.49 -2.72 7.27
C LEU A 27 6.56 -2.40 5.77
N LEU A 28 5.45 -2.56 5.04
CA LEU A 28 5.40 -2.17 3.64
C LEU A 28 5.53 -0.64 3.53
N PRO A 29 6.32 -0.13 2.56
CA PRO A 29 6.53 1.32 2.40
C PRO A 29 5.25 2.09 2.03
N PHE A 30 4.20 1.39 1.59
CA PHE A 30 2.91 1.95 1.21
C PHE A 30 1.82 1.43 2.14
N ASP A 31 0.98 2.32 2.67
CA ASP A 31 -0.18 1.94 3.50
C ASP A 31 -1.35 1.47 2.61
N PHE A 32 -1.53 0.14 2.54
CA PHE A 32 -2.62 -0.49 1.79
C PHE A 32 -3.99 -0.38 2.46
N THR A 33 -4.07 0.09 3.72
CA THR A 33 -5.34 0.34 4.41
C THR A 33 -5.98 1.66 3.97
N GLN A 34 -5.18 2.65 3.56
CA GLN A 34 -5.63 3.99 3.19
C GLN A 34 -5.04 4.48 1.84
N PRO A 35 -5.24 3.76 0.72
CA PRO A 35 -4.57 4.07 -0.55
C PRO A 35 -4.83 5.50 -1.07
N ARG A 36 -6.04 6.04 -0.86
CA ARG A 36 -6.36 7.42 -1.28
C ARG A 36 -5.58 8.48 -0.50
N LYS A 37 -5.35 8.24 0.80
CA LYS A 37 -4.56 9.15 1.65
C LYS A 37 -3.09 9.09 1.24
N GLU A 38 -2.59 7.90 0.97
CA GLU A 38 -1.23 7.69 0.45
C GLU A 38 -0.99 8.41 -0.89
N PHE A 39 -1.97 8.38 -1.80
CA PHE A 39 -1.88 9.17 -3.03
C PHE A 39 -1.81 10.68 -2.74
N GLY A 40 -2.59 11.17 -1.76
CA GLY A 40 -2.51 12.54 -1.29
C GLY A 40 -1.14 12.89 -0.71
N ARG A 41 -0.57 12.00 0.12
CA ARG A 41 0.79 12.12 0.68
C ARG A 41 1.85 12.23 -0.42
N GLY A 42 1.71 11.44 -1.49
CA GLY A 42 2.55 11.56 -2.69
C GLY A 42 2.35 12.90 -3.41
N ALA A 43 1.10 13.37 -3.56
CA ALA A 43 0.79 14.63 -4.24
C ALA A 43 1.40 15.87 -3.55
N ILE A 44 1.47 15.87 -2.22
CA ILE A 44 2.12 16.91 -1.43
C ILE A 44 3.63 16.67 -1.20
N ARG A 45 4.20 15.63 -1.83
CA ARG A 45 5.64 15.27 -1.77
C ARG A 45 6.13 14.86 -0.38
N GLU A 46 5.25 14.30 0.44
CA GLU A 46 5.57 13.78 1.77
C GLU A 46 5.73 12.25 1.81
N PHE A 47 5.58 11.58 0.66
CA PHE A 47 5.85 10.15 0.55
C PHE A 47 7.35 9.90 0.38
N SER A 48 7.93 9.01 1.19
CA SER A 48 9.32 8.57 1.06
C SER A 48 9.38 7.19 0.41
N PRO A 49 9.81 7.06 -0.87
CA PRO A 49 9.88 5.78 -1.55
C PRO A 49 11.12 4.97 -1.14
N ALA A 50 11.01 3.64 -1.25
CA ALA A 50 12.16 2.75 -1.22
C ALA A 50 12.85 2.69 -2.60
N GLY A 51 14.11 2.27 -2.62
CA GLY A 51 14.86 2.00 -3.86
C GLY A 51 15.56 3.21 -4.49
N GLU A 52 15.64 4.35 -3.78
CA GLU A 52 16.45 5.49 -4.22
C GLU A 52 17.94 5.14 -4.33
N ARG A 53 18.63 5.83 -5.24
CA ARG A 53 20.06 5.61 -5.52
C ARG A 53 20.98 6.69 -4.94
N SER A 54 20.44 7.57 -4.10
CA SER A 54 21.17 8.69 -3.50
C SER A 54 22.43 8.24 -2.76
N LEU A 55 22.44 7.03 -2.17
CA LEU A 55 23.60 6.47 -1.48
C LEU A 55 24.85 6.31 -2.38
N ILE A 56 24.67 6.06 -3.67
CA ILE A 56 25.77 5.78 -4.62
C ILE A 56 26.00 6.92 -5.62
N ILE A 57 25.25 8.01 -5.50
CA ILE A 57 25.38 9.19 -6.36
C ILE A 57 26.09 10.28 -5.56
N PRO A 58 27.19 10.86 -6.06
CA PRO A 58 27.86 11.97 -5.39
C PRO A 58 26.91 13.14 -5.10
N ALA A 59 27.17 13.87 -4.01
CA ALA A 59 26.45 15.11 -3.72
C ALA A 59 26.62 16.10 -4.89
N LYS A 60 25.53 16.79 -5.22
CA LYS A 60 25.49 17.80 -6.28
C LYS A 60 25.85 19.17 -5.72
#